data_AF-A0A7X5D584-F1
#
_entry.id   AF-A0A7X5D584-F1
#
_cell.length_a   1.000
_cell.length_b   1.000
_cell.length_c   1.000
_cell.angle_alpha   90.00
_cell.angle_beta   90.00
_cell.angle_gamma   90.00
#
_symmetry.space_group_name_H-M   'P 1'
#
loop_
_entity.id
_entity.type
_entity.pdbx_description
1 polymer ?
#
loop_
_entity_poly.entity_id
_entity_poly.type
_entity_poly.pdbx_seq_one_letter_code
_entity_poly.pdbx_strand_id
1 'polypeptide(L)'
;MKKYTKIDTIFERDLNGTKKLIEGKFRDKTVEFLKDNEWICTEKIDGMNIGIVWDGHAVSYQGRTERAEITTGLLNTLDECFGGSINEELFEQKFGEM
;
A
#
# COMPACT_ATOMS: atom_id res chain seq x y z
N MET A 1 3.99 -13.01 -4.51
CA MET A 1 3.40 -11.77 -3.93
C MET A 1 4.49 -10.83 -3.42
N LYS A 2 4.58 -9.61 -3.95
CA LYS A 2 5.43 -8.54 -3.39
C LYS A 2 4.69 -7.88 -2.23
N LYS A 3 5.24 -7.95 -1.01
CA LYS A 3 4.60 -7.37 0.19
C LYS A 3 4.73 -5.84 0.18
N TYR A 4 3.62 -5.15 0.42
CA TYR A 4 3.64 -3.71 0.65
C TYR A 4 4.29 -3.40 2.00
N THR A 5 5.16 -2.38 2.02
CA THR A 5 5.92 -1.99 3.21
C THR A 5 4.98 -1.55 4.33
N LYS A 6 5.21 -2.06 5.54
CA LYS A 6 4.49 -1.58 6.72
C LYS A 6 5.02 -0.19 7.08
N ILE A 7 4.12 0.77 7.22
CA ILE A 7 4.43 2.11 7.73
C ILE A 7 4.27 2.07 9.25
N ASP A 8 5.32 2.42 9.97
CA ASP A 8 5.30 2.51 11.44
C ASP A 8 4.85 3.89 11.92
N THR A 9 4.35 3.95 13.16
CA THR A 9 4.03 5.22 13.81
C THR A 9 5.32 5.99 14.13
N ILE A 10 5.32 7.30 13.84
CA ILE A 10 6.49 8.18 13.96
C ILE A 10 7.02 8.24 15.40
N PHE A 11 6.12 8.47 16.36
CA PHE A 11 6.48 8.64 17.77
C PHE A 11 6.16 7.41 18.62
N GLU A 12 6.87 7.28 19.72
CA GLU A 12 6.56 6.31 20.77
C GLU A 12 5.21 6.61 21.44
N ARG A 13 4.62 5.60 22.07
CA ARG A 13 3.41 5.74 22.90
C ARG A 13 3.76 5.62 24.37
N ASP A 14 3.06 6.39 25.20
CA ASP A 14 3.09 6.19 26.65
C ASP A 14 2.46 4.85 27.02
N LEU A 15 3.28 3.88 27.42
CA LEU A 15 2.83 2.54 27.79
C LEU A 15 2.34 2.43 29.24
N ASN A 16 2.69 3.39 30.10
CA ASN A 16 2.41 3.32 31.54
C ASN A 16 1.24 4.23 31.95
N GLY A 17 0.72 5.05 31.04
CA GLY A 17 -0.38 5.96 31.31
C GLY A 17 -1.35 6.11 30.13
N THR A 18 -1.31 7.26 29.48
CA THR A 18 -2.38 7.78 28.61
C THR A 18 -2.54 7.06 27.26
N LYS A 19 -1.59 6.20 26.86
CA LYS A 19 -1.49 5.57 25.53
C LYS A 19 -1.39 6.54 24.34
N LYS A 20 -1.23 7.84 24.62
CA LYS A 20 -1.01 8.89 23.63
C LYS A 20 0.41 8.81 23.07
N LEU A 21 0.61 9.42 21.91
CA LEU A 21 1.93 9.60 21.33
C LEU A 21 2.73 10.62 22.16
N ILE A 22 4.01 10.33 22.35
CA ILE A 22 4.95 11.23 23.02
C ILE A 22 5.65 12.02 21.92
N GLU A 23 5.10 13.19 21.57
CA GLU A 23 5.66 14.03 20.52
C GLU A 23 7.14 14.36 20.77
N GLY A 24 7.94 14.29 19.71
CA GLY A 24 9.39 14.48 19.78
C GLY A 24 10.17 13.24 20.23
N LYS A 25 9.53 12.21 20.79
CA LYS A 25 10.18 10.92 21.08
C LYS A 25 9.99 9.96 19.91
N PHE A 26 10.90 10.04 18.94
CA PHE A 26 10.86 9.23 17.74
C PHE A 26 11.05 7.74 18.06
N ARG A 27 10.28 6.90 17.36
CA ARG A 27 10.37 5.44 17.48
C ARG A 27 11.55 4.86 16.71
N ASP A 28 11.91 5.50 15.60
CA ASP A 28 12.97 5.07 14.69
C ASP A 28 14.02 6.18 14.55
N LYS A 29 15.29 5.82 14.78
CA LYS A 29 16.42 6.78 14.74
C LYS A 29 16.70 7.32 13.34
N THR A 30 16.38 6.55 12.31
CA THR A 30 16.51 6.99 10.91
C THR A 30 15.47 8.07 10.61
N VAL A 31 14.23 7.87 11.06
CA VAL A 31 13.17 8.89 10.93
C VAL A 31 13.53 10.15 11.71
N GLU A 32 14.07 10.01 12.93
CA GLU A 32 14.57 11.16 13.71
C GLU A 32 15.68 11.91 12.98
N PHE A 33 16.67 11.19 12.44
CA PHE A 33 17.79 11.77 11.71
C PHE A 33 17.34 12.54 10.46
N LEU A 34 16.30 12.05 9.77
CA LEU A 34 15.77 12.64 8.54
C LEU A 34 14.63 13.66 8.78
N LYS A 35 14.30 13.98 10.04
CA LYS A 35 13.11 14.78 10.38
C LYS A 35 13.09 16.18 9.74
N ASP A 36 14.27 16.75 9.49
CA ASP A 36 14.45 18.11 8.98
C ASP A 36 14.53 18.16 7.44
N ASN A 37 14.40 17.02 6.76
CA ASN A 37 14.28 16.97 5.30
C ASN A 37 12.87 17.38 4.85
N GLU A 38 12.70 17.59 3.55
CA GLU A 38 11.36 17.75 2.96
C GLU A 38 10.63 16.40 2.93
N TRP A 39 9.43 16.38 3.51
CA TRP A 39 8.55 15.21 3.52
C TRP A 39 7.30 15.48 2.70
N ILE A 40 6.86 14.46 1.96
CA ILE A 40 5.56 14.47 1.30
C ILE A 40 4.57 13.71 2.19
N CYS A 41 3.46 14.37 2.50
CA CYS A 41 2.36 13.76 3.24
C CYS A 41 1.16 13.57 2.31
N THR A 42 0.60 12.37 2.31
CA THR A 42 -0.66 12.06 1.64
C THR A 42 -1.67 11.52 2.63
N GLU A 43 -2.95 11.60 2.30
CA GLU A 43 -4.00 11.00 3.12
C GLU A 43 -3.77 9.49 3.29
N LYS A 44 -3.91 9.01 4.53
CA LYS A 44 -3.92 7.57 4.81
C LYS A 44 -5.36 7.06 4.77
N ILE A 45 -5.76 6.51 3.63
CA ILE A 45 -7.07 5.88 3.46
C ILE A 45 -7.19 4.67 4.41
N ASP A 46 -8.31 4.61 5.13
CA ASP A 46 -8.65 3.48 5.99
C ASP A 46 -9.48 2.46 5.22
N GLY A 47 -8.79 1.48 4.65
CA GLY A 47 -9.41 0.44 3.83
C GLY A 47 -8.54 -0.81 3.79
N MET A 48 -8.69 -1.60 2.73
CA MET A 48 -7.90 -2.79 2.50
C MET A 48 -6.68 -2.46 1.64
N ASN A 49 -5.50 -2.99 2.00
CA ASN A 49 -4.36 -2.96 1.09
C ASN A 49 -4.65 -3.88 -0.10
N ILE A 50 -4.59 -3.32 -1.30
CA ILE A 50 -4.80 -4.00 -2.58
C ILE A 50 -3.57 -3.81 -3.47
N GLY A 51 -3.14 -4.88 -4.13
CA GLY A 51 -2.21 -4.84 -5.23
C GLY A 51 -2.87 -5.26 -6.53
N ILE A 52 -2.65 -4.49 -7.58
CA ILE A 52 -2.98 -4.83 -8.97
C ILE A 52 -1.68 -5.29 -9.61
N VAL A 53 -1.65 -6.53 -10.08
CA VAL A 53 -0.43 -7.21 -10.53
C VAL A 53 -0.59 -7.56 -12.00
N TRP A 54 0.33 -7.04 -12.82
CA TRP A 54 0.51 -7.46 -14.20
C TRP A 54 1.61 -8.52 -14.26
N ASP A 55 1.33 -9.67 -14.85
CA ASP A 55 2.29 -10.77 -14.99
C ASP A 55 2.92 -10.88 -16.40
N GLY A 56 2.57 -9.97 -17.30
CA GLY A 56 2.95 -10.01 -18.72
C GLY A 56 1.83 -10.49 -19.65
N HIS A 57 0.74 -11.03 -19.10
CA HIS A 57 -0.39 -11.49 -19.90
C HIS A 57 -1.76 -11.13 -19.31
N ALA A 58 -1.91 -11.22 -18.00
CA ALA A 58 -3.17 -10.95 -17.31
C ALA A 58 -2.99 -10.09 -16.07
N VAL A 59 -4.05 -9.35 -15.73
CA VAL A 59 -4.13 -8.62 -14.47
C VAL A 59 -4.69 -9.54 -13.39
N SER A 60 -4.05 -9.52 -12.22
CA SER A 60 -4.53 -10.21 -11.02
C SER A 60 -4.56 -9.28 -9.81
N TYR A 61 -5.36 -9.64 -8.81
CA TYR A 61 -5.58 -8.83 -7.60
C TYR A 61 -5.13 -9.59 -6.36
N GLN A 62 -4.44 -8.90 -5.45
CA GLN A 62 -3.98 -9.48 -4.19
C GLN A 62 -4.24 -8.54 -3.02
N GLY A 63 -4.55 -9.10 -1.86
CA GLY A 63 -4.59 -8.36 -0.60
C GLY A 63 -3.21 -8.26 0.05
N ARG A 64 -3.17 -7.76 1.30
CA ARG A 64 -1.92 -7.65 2.09
C ARG A 64 -1.19 -8.98 2.27
N THR A 65 -1.95 -10.07 2.39
CA THR A 65 -1.45 -11.44 2.56
C THR A 65 -2.11 -12.36 1.56
N GLU A 66 -1.52 -13.52 1.28
CA GLU A 66 -2.09 -14.52 0.36
C GLU A 66 -3.43 -15.10 0.85
N ARG A 67 -3.70 -14.99 2.16
CA ARG A 67 -4.96 -15.42 2.79
C ARG A 67 -5.98 -14.30 2.92
N ALA A 68 -5.66 -13.10 2.44
CA ALA A 68 -6.56 -11.97 2.54
C ALA A 68 -7.72 -12.15 1.55
N GLU A 69 -8.95 -12.14 2.06
CA GLU A 69 -10.14 -12.21 1.23
C GLU A 69 -10.56 -10.81 0.78
N ILE A 70 -10.55 -10.58 -0.52
CA ILE A 70 -11.04 -9.33 -1.13
C ILE A 70 -12.56 -9.44 -1.25
N THR A 71 -13.28 -8.44 -0.74
CA THR A 71 -14.74 -8.43 -0.82
C THR A 71 -15.19 -8.38 -2.27
N THR A 72 -16.25 -9.11 -2.63
CA THR A 72 -16.73 -9.23 -4.02
C THR A 72 -17.03 -7.88 -4.66
N GLY A 73 -17.61 -6.93 -3.91
CA GLY A 73 -17.89 -5.59 -4.42
C GLY A 73 -16.61 -4.85 -4.85
N LEU A 74 -15.55 -4.94 -4.05
CA LEU A 74 -14.25 -4.35 -4.40
C LEU A 74 -13.62 -5.08 -5.58
N LEU A 75 -13.69 -6.41 -5.61
CA LEU A 75 -13.17 -7.21 -6.72
C LEU A 75 -13.84 -6.83 -8.05
N ASN A 76 -15.16 -6.66 -8.07
CA ASN A 76 -15.89 -6.24 -9.26
C ASN A 76 -15.45 -4.85 -9.74
N THR A 77 -15.30 -3.88 -8.82
CA THR A 77 -14.79 -2.55 -9.19
C THR A 77 -13.36 -2.61 -9.73
N LEU A 78 -12.51 -3.46 -9.17
CA LEU A 78 -11.14 -3.67 -9.67
C LEU A 78 -11.15 -4.28 -11.08
N ASP A 79 -12.04 -5.24 -11.34
CA ASP A 79 -12.21 -5.87 -12.66
C ASP A 79 -12.74 -4.88 -13.70
N GLU A 80 -13.74 -4.07 -13.35
CA GLU A 80 -14.23 -2.99 -14.21
C GLU A 80 -13.15 -1.96 -14.55
N CYS A 81 -12.24 -1.68 -13.61
CA CYS A 81 -11.19 -0.67 -13.79
C CYS A 81 -9.96 -1.19 -14.53
N PHE A 82 -9.57 -2.44 -14.30
CA PHE A 82 -8.26 -2.97 -14.70
C PHE A 82 -8.32 -4.29 -15.47
N GLY A 83 -9.44 -5.00 -15.43
CA GLY A 83 -9.63 -6.28 -16.12
C GLY A 83 -9.97 -6.10 -17.61
N GLY A 84 -10.09 -7.22 -18.30
CA GLY A 84 -10.50 -7.30 -19.70
C GLY A 84 -9.36 -7.04 -20.70
N SER A 85 -9.55 -7.58 -21.91
CA SER A 85 -8.51 -7.63 -22.95
C SER A 85 -8.00 -6.25 -23.39
N ILE A 86 -8.87 -5.23 -23.37
CA ILE A 86 -8.46 -3.84 -23.71
C ILE A 86 -7.40 -3.34 -22.74
N ASN A 87 -7.59 -3.58 -21.44
CA ASN A 87 -6.62 -3.16 -20.44
C ASN A 87 -5.35 -4.01 -20.55
N GLU A 88 -5.46 -5.32 -20.74
CA GLU A 88 -4.31 -6.21 -20.94
C GLU A 88 -3.44 -5.76 -22.13
N GLU A 89 -4.05 -5.42 -23.26
CA GLU A 89 -3.33 -4.85 -24.42
C GLU A 89 -2.66 -3.51 -24.07
N LEU A 90 -3.31 -2.65 -23.30
CA LEU A 90 -2.73 -1.39 -22.83
C LEU A 90 -1.56 -1.60 -21.85
N PHE A 91 -1.66 -2.60 -20.96
CA PHE A 91 -0.58 -2.97 -20.04
C PHE A 91 0.61 -3.53 -20.84
N GLU A 92 0.37 -4.39 -21.81
CA GLU A 92 1.43 -4.93 -22.67
C GLU A 92 2.13 -3.82 -23.47
N GLN A 93 1.38 -2.90 -24.09
CA GLN A 93 1.96 -1.76 -24.81
C GLN A 93 2.82 -0.84 -23.93
N LYS A 94 2.49 -0.72 -22.63
CA LYS A 94 3.18 0.20 -21.71
C LYS A 94 4.31 -0.46 -20.92
N PHE A 95 4.18 -1.74 -20.61
CA PHE A 95 5.03 -2.45 -19.66
C PHE A 95 5.59 -3.78 -20.19
N GLY A 96 5.15 -4.24 -21.37
CA GLY A 96 5.74 -5.37 -22.06
C GLY A 96 7.20 -5.08 -22.43
N GLU A 97 8.03 -6.11 -22.42
CA GLU A 97 9.40 -6.00 -22.92
C GLU A 97 9.37 -5.86 -24.45
N MET A 98 10.08 -4.87 -24.98
CA MET A 98 10.17 -4.58 -26.41
C MET A 98 11.03 -5.58 -27.16
#